data_AF-A0A848G182-F1
#
_entry.id   AF-A0A848G182-F1
#
_cell.length_a   1.000
_cell.length_b   1.000
_cell.length_c   1.000
_cell.angle_alpha   90.00
_cell.angle_beta   90.00
_cell.angle_gamma   90.00
#
_symmetry.space_group_name_H-M   'P 1'
#
loop_
_entity.id
_entity.type
_entity.pdbx_description
1 polymer ?
#
loop_
_entity_poly.entity_id
_entity_poly.type
_entity_poly.pdbx_seq_one_letter_code
_entity_poly.pdbx_strand_id
1 'polypeptide(L)'
;MAAASNALLFDDFGRCLPGAVQAPAHPRSRRYFTLQQPEIEYGASHARLQRHLGAGETVDAAAFAERAEAILARLKADPRTAALTRGVAVPFILPRLAVENMGRTLDERFLPALGRAFEETYPDYRFTNHNVGGLDGRLRIQPDSRHAGLVEAMGHAERVGIYFPALSEYSIPAALERVAALPRHFLLAGGVDTCAALISTPGLLLRTDTYPPLLWLGALAGDQPGIGYHFEAYGYNLTFNRRAHLGQAAEYWTCGLSVLDGD
;
A
#
# COMPACT_ATOMS: atom_id res chain seq x y z
N MET A 1 -12.41 24.65 -19.85
CA MET A 1 -11.42 24.20 -18.85
C MET A 1 -11.88 24.68 -17.49
N ALA A 2 -12.43 23.78 -16.66
CA ALA A 2 -12.83 24.14 -15.30
C ALA A 2 -11.58 24.41 -14.47
N ALA A 3 -11.53 25.55 -13.77
CA ALA A 3 -10.46 25.87 -12.84
C ALA A 3 -10.36 24.74 -11.81
N ALA A 4 -9.21 24.04 -11.78
CA ALA A 4 -8.95 23.07 -10.74
C ALA A 4 -9.00 23.81 -9.40
N SER A 5 -9.92 23.44 -8.51
CA SER A 5 -9.99 24.06 -7.19
C SER A 5 -8.65 23.88 -6.48
N ASN A 6 -8.11 24.95 -5.90
CA ASN A 6 -6.93 24.96 -5.02
C ASN A 6 -7.17 24.24 -3.66
N ALA A 7 -8.17 23.38 -3.57
CA ALA A 7 -8.48 22.63 -2.36
C ALA A 7 -7.35 21.64 -2.07
N LEU A 8 -6.85 21.67 -0.84
CA LEU A 8 -5.88 20.69 -0.34
C LEU A 8 -6.47 19.29 -0.46
N LEU A 9 -5.68 18.33 -0.94
CA LEU A 9 -6.11 16.92 -1.04
C LEU A 9 -5.71 16.09 0.19
N PHE A 10 -4.71 16.55 0.94
CA PHE A 10 -4.12 15.89 2.10
C PHE A 10 -4.01 16.87 3.26
N ASP A 11 -4.11 16.37 4.50
CA ASP A 11 -3.86 17.16 5.71
C ASP A 11 -2.35 17.31 5.99
N ASP A 12 -2.00 18.09 7.01
CA ASP A 12 -0.60 18.38 7.35
C ASP A 12 0.24 17.16 7.75
N PHE A 13 -0.37 15.98 7.87
CA PHE A 13 0.22 14.73 8.33
C PHE A 13 0.16 13.66 7.25
N GLY A 14 -0.14 14.07 6.01
CA GLY A 14 -0.21 13.21 4.84
C GLY A 14 -1.44 12.31 4.75
N ARG A 15 -2.44 12.50 5.62
CA ARG A 15 -3.72 11.79 5.49
C ARG A 15 -4.51 12.41 4.34
N CYS A 16 -5.02 11.58 3.43
CA CYS A 16 -5.94 12.02 2.39
C CYS A 16 -7.22 12.57 3.03
N LEU A 17 -7.67 13.74 2.59
CA LEU A 17 -8.90 14.34 3.07
C LEU A 17 -10.11 13.65 2.41
N PRO A 18 -11.20 13.36 3.14
CA PRO A 18 -12.38 12.67 2.56
C PRO A 18 -13.00 13.41 1.37
N GLY A 19 -12.93 14.74 1.33
CA GLY A 19 -13.55 15.52 0.26
C GLY A 19 -15.06 15.29 0.20
N ALA A 20 -15.59 14.92 -0.97
CA ALA A 20 -17.01 14.72 -1.22
C ALA A 20 -17.45 13.24 -1.28
N VAL A 21 -16.66 12.32 -0.70
CA VAL A 21 -17.07 10.90 -0.60
C VAL A 21 -18.41 10.78 0.10
N GLN A 22 -19.24 9.85 -0.39
CA GLN A 22 -20.56 9.54 0.15
C GLN A 22 -20.50 8.32 1.08
N ALA A 23 -19.62 7.37 0.76
CA ALA A 23 -19.39 6.22 1.62
C ALA A 23 -18.68 6.61 2.94
N PRO A 24 -18.79 5.77 4.00
CA PRO A 24 -18.26 6.10 5.31
C PRO A 24 -16.75 6.39 5.30
N ALA A 25 -16.38 7.56 5.81
CA ALA A 25 -15.02 7.94 6.16
C ALA A 25 -15.06 8.94 7.31
N HIS A 26 -14.12 8.86 8.24
CA HIS A 26 -14.06 9.83 9.32
C HIS A 26 -13.66 11.20 8.77
N PRO A 27 -14.40 12.28 9.06
CA PRO A 27 -14.08 13.62 8.53
C PRO A 27 -12.76 14.16 9.10
N ARG A 28 -12.41 13.76 10.32
CA ARG A 28 -11.17 14.12 11.02
C ARG A 28 -10.64 12.91 11.78
N SER A 29 -9.32 12.73 11.73
CA SER A 29 -8.65 11.64 12.45
C SER A 29 -8.25 12.07 13.86
N ARG A 30 -8.46 11.16 14.82
CA ARG A 30 -7.92 11.28 16.18
C ARG A 30 -6.46 10.86 16.27
N ARG A 31 -5.95 10.15 15.25
CA ARG A 31 -4.57 9.65 15.16
C ARG A 31 -4.15 8.81 16.36
N TYR A 32 -5.08 7.98 16.82
CA TYR A 32 -4.78 7.00 17.85
C TYR A 32 -4.02 5.80 17.28
N PHE A 33 -4.36 5.39 16.06
CA PHE A 33 -3.66 4.35 15.31
C PHE A 33 -2.82 5.01 14.22
N THR A 34 -1.50 4.97 14.37
CA THR A 34 -0.59 5.69 13.48
C THR A 34 0.56 4.82 13.05
N LEU A 35 1.09 5.12 11.88
CA LEU A 35 2.39 4.65 11.42
C LEU A 35 3.40 5.77 11.58
N GLN A 36 4.59 5.43 12.01
CA GLN A 36 5.74 6.33 12.02
C GLN A 36 6.56 6.05 10.76
N GLN A 37 7.08 7.11 10.14
CA GLN A 37 7.98 6.99 8.99
C GLN A 37 9.18 6.12 9.39
N PRO A 38 9.39 4.95 8.75
CA PRO A 38 10.61 4.18 8.96
C PRO A 38 11.80 4.90 8.33
N GLU A 39 13.00 4.62 8.84
CA GLU A 39 14.24 4.98 8.15
C GLU A 39 14.31 4.23 6.82
N ILE A 40 14.54 4.97 5.74
CA ILE A 40 14.59 4.41 4.39
C ILE A 40 16.06 4.28 3.97
N GLU A 41 16.56 3.05 4.07
CA GLU A 41 17.84 2.68 3.47
C GLU A 41 17.59 2.01 2.11
N TYR A 42 17.74 2.77 1.03
CA TYR A 42 17.46 2.29 -0.34
C TYR A 42 18.26 1.04 -0.71
N GLY A 43 19.54 0.95 -0.32
CA GLY A 43 20.37 -0.22 -0.59
C GLY A 43 19.87 -1.48 0.10
N ALA A 44 19.52 -1.39 1.38
CA ALA A 44 18.97 -2.51 2.13
C ALA A 44 17.57 -2.90 1.62
N SER A 45 16.75 -1.92 1.25
CA SER A 45 15.42 -2.10 0.69
C SER A 45 15.48 -2.80 -0.68
N HIS A 46 16.36 -2.34 -1.57
CA HIS A 46 16.66 -2.98 -2.85
C HIS A 46 17.12 -4.42 -2.67
N ALA A 47 18.09 -4.66 -1.78
CA ALA A 47 18.62 -6.00 -1.54
C ALA A 47 17.54 -6.98 -1.04
N ARG A 48 16.63 -6.54 -0.15
CA ARG A 48 15.48 -7.35 0.30
C ARG A 48 14.50 -7.65 -0.83
N LEU A 49 14.12 -6.64 -1.60
CA LEU A 49 13.21 -6.78 -2.74
C LEU A 49 13.78 -7.73 -3.79
N GLN A 50 15.07 -7.60 -4.12
CA GLN A 50 15.74 -8.46 -5.07
C GLN A 50 15.81 -9.89 -4.56
N ARG A 51 16.27 -10.10 -3.32
CA ARG A 51 16.43 -11.42 -2.71
C ARG A 51 15.13 -12.18 -2.57
N HIS A 52 14.06 -11.53 -2.09
CA HIS A 52 12.85 -12.24 -1.70
C HIS A 52 11.78 -12.24 -2.78
N LEU A 53 11.70 -11.19 -3.60
CA LEU A 53 10.65 -10.99 -4.61
C LEU A 53 11.18 -11.11 -6.05
N GLY A 54 12.50 -11.09 -6.26
CA GLY A 54 13.09 -11.03 -7.60
C GLY A 54 12.79 -9.70 -8.29
N ALA A 55 12.77 -8.60 -7.53
CA ALA A 55 12.53 -7.25 -8.02
C ALA A 55 13.77 -6.37 -7.81
N GLY A 56 14.15 -5.58 -8.82
CA GLY A 56 15.41 -4.84 -8.85
C GLY A 56 16.51 -5.57 -9.62
N GLU A 57 16.16 -6.47 -10.55
CA GLU A 57 17.15 -7.10 -11.44
C GLU A 57 17.64 -6.14 -12.52
N THR A 58 16.78 -5.23 -12.97
CA THR A 58 17.08 -4.22 -14.00
C THR A 58 17.19 -2.80 -13.45
N VAL A 59 16.87 -2.63 -12.17
CA VAL A 59 16.94 -1.37 -11.44
C VAL A 59 17.87 -1.58 -10.25
N ASP A 60 19.08 -1.04 -10.31
CA ASP A 60 20.01 -1.10 -9.18
C ASP A 60 19.57 -0.17 -8.02
N ALA A 61 20.27 -0.25 -6.88
CA ALA A 61 19.95 0.53 -5.70
C ALA A 61 20.03 2.06 -5.91
N ALA A 62 20.93 2.53 -6.77
CA ALA A 62 21.08 3.96 -7.04
C ALA A 62 19.93 4.46 -7.92
N ALA A 63 19.60 3.72 -8.98
CA ALA A 63 18.45 4.00 -9.84
C ALA A 63 17.12 3.90 -9.08
N PHE A 64 17.02 2.97 -8.13
CA PHE A 64 15.86 2.87 -7.24
C PHE A 64 15.70 4.13 -6.38
N ALA A 65 16.77 4.57 -5.73
CA ALA A 65 16.77 5.80 -4.93
C ALA A 65 16.40 7.02 -5.79
N GLU A 66 17.05 7.18 -6.94
CA GLU A 66 16.78 8.30 -7.86
C GLU A 66 15.30 8.34 -8.29
N ARG A 67 14.74 7.22 -8.72
CA ARG A 67 13.34 7.14 -9.18
C ARG A 67 12.34 7.39 -8.06
N ALA A 68 12.60 6.86 -6.85
CA ALA A 68 11.76 7.14 -5.68
C ALA A 68 11.81 8.61 -5.27
N GLU A 69 13.01 9.20 -5.17
CA GLU A 69 13.18 10.61 -4.83
C GLU A 69 12.55 11.54 -5.88
N ALA A 70 12.59 11.17 -7.17
CA ALA A 70 11.90 11.90 -8.23
C ALA A 70 10.36 11.93 -8.02
N ILE A 71 9.76 10.82 -7.58
CA ILE A 71 8.33 10.78 -7.22
C ILE A 71 8.05 11.74 -6.05
N LEU A 72 8.84 11.67 -4.98
CA LEU A 72 8.67 12.55 -3.81
C LEU A 72 8.83 14.02 -4.18
N ALA A 73 9.85 14.35 -4.97
CA ALA A 73 10.12 15.71 -5.44
C ALA A 73 8.94 16.26 -6.25
N ARG A 74 8.41 15.46 -7.18
CA ARG A 74 7.22 15.84 -7.98
C ARG A 74 6.00 16.08 -7.09
N LEU A 75 5.73 15.19 -6.14
CA LEU A 75 4.60 15.32 -5.21
C LEU A 75 4.75 16.55 -4.31
N LYS A 76 5.98 16.86 -3.86
CA LYS A 76 6.31 18.01 -3.03
C LYS A 76 6.20 19.34 -3.79
N ALA A 77 6.43 19.32 -5.11
CA ALA A 77 6.35 20.50 -5.97
C ALA A 77 4.90 20.93 -6.30
N ASP A 78 3.92 20.00 -6.31
CA ASP A 78 2.50 20.34 -6.51
C ASP A 78 1.84 20.67 -5.15
N PRO A 79 1.36 21.92 -4.93
CA PRO A 79 0.72 22.32 -3.68
C PRO A 79 -0.46 21.45 -3.24
N ARG A 80 -1.15 20.79 -4.17
CA ARG A 80 -2.29 19.91 -3.87
C ARG A 80 -1.86 18.58 -3.26
N THR A 81 -0.65 18.12 -3.54
CA THR A 81 -0.12 16.82 -3.11
C THR A 81 1.04 16.93 -2.12
N ALA A 82 1.65 18.10 -1.96
CA ALA A 82 2.85 18.29 -1.14
C ALA A 82 2.68 17.83 0.32
N ALA A 83 1.47 17.93 0.86
CA ALA A 83 1.21 17.50 2.23
C ALA A 83 1.22 15.96 2.39
N LEU A 84 1.00 15.19 1.32
CA LEU A 84 1.14 13.72 1.34
C LEU A 84 2.54 13.28 1.79
N THR A 85 3.59 13.97 1.32
CA THR A 85 4.98 13.62 1.64
C THR A 85 5.39 13.95 3.07
N ARG A 86 4.46 14.47 3.90
CA ARG A 86 4.65 14.65 5.35
C ARG A 86 4.15 13.44 6.15
N GLY A 87 3.39 12.56 5.52
CA GLY A 87 3.00 11.27 6.07
C GLY A 87 4.03 10.19 5.75
N VAL A 88 3.66 8.95 6.03
CA VAL A 88 4.51 7.79 5.75
C VAL A 88 4.63 7.55 4.24
N ALA A 89 5.85 7.37 3.77
CA ALA A 89 6.22 7.04 2.40
C ALA A 89 7.18 5.85 2.41
N VAL A 90 6.78 4.75 1.77
CA VAL A 90 7.60 3.54 1.68
C VAL A 90 7.89 3.24 0.20
N PRO A 91 9.14 3.44 -0.26
CA PRO A 91 9.50 3.13 -1.63
C PRO A 91 9.55 1.62 -1.85
N PHE A 92 9.19 1.17 -3.03
CA PHE A 92 9.21 -0.24 -3.41
C PHE A 92 9.58 -0.43 -4.88
N ILE A 93 9.96 -1.67 -5.22
CA ILE A 93 10.13 -2.15 -6.59
C ILE A 93 9.21 -3.35 -6.77
N LEU A 94 8.43 -3.33 -7.86
CA LEU A 94 7.66 -4.49 -8.31
C LEU A 94 8.40 -5.19 -9.45
N PRO A 95 8.47 -6.53 -9.42
CA PRO A 95 9.15 -7.28 -10.47
C PRO A 95 8.37 -7.19 -11.78
N ARG A 96 9.06 -7.39 -12.90
CA ARG A 96 8.37 -7.64 -14.17
C ARG A 96 7.64 -8.98 -14.09
N LEU A 97 6.32 -8.93 -14.08
CA LEU A 97 5.46 -10.10 -13.88
C LEU A 97 4.09 -9.87 -14.50
N ALA A 98 3.65 -10.80 -15.36
CA ALA A 98 2.26 -10.88 -15.78
C ALA A 98 1.44 -11.52 -14.64
N VAL A 99 0.40 -10.83 -14.18
CA VAL A 99 -0.49 -11.30 -13.11
C VAL A 99 -1.83 -11.68 -13.71
N GLU A 100 -2.02 -12.97 -13.97
CA GLU A 100 -3.29 -13.50 -14.49
C GLU A 100 -4.32 -13.75 -13.38
N ASN A 101 -3.84 -14.17 -12.20
CA ASN A 101 -4.66 -14.46 -11.04
C ASN A 101 -4.02 -13.84 -9.79
N MET A 102 -4.60 -12.73 -9.33
CA MET A 102 -4.10 -11.98 -8.19
C MET A 102 -3.95 -12.86 -6.93
N GLY A 103 -4.93 -13.72 -6.68
CA GLY A 103 -4.91 -14.61 -5.52
C GLY A 103 -3.76 -15.60 -5.54
N ARG A 104 -3.59 -16.30 -6.66
CA ARG A 104 -2.47 -17.23 -6.86
C ARG A 104 -1.13 -16.51 -6.78
N THR A 105 -1.00 -15.35 -7.42
CA THR A 105 0.21 -14.52 -7.36
C THR A 105 0.57 -14.12 -5.92
N LEU A 106 -0.43 -13.78 -5.10
CA LEU A 106 -0.19 -13.48 -3.69
C LEU A 106 0.26 -14.71 -2.90
N ASP A 107 -0.45 -15.83 -3.02
CA ASP A 107 -0.16 -17.06 -2.28
C ASP A 107 1.21 -17.67 -2.62
N GLU A 108 1.57 -17.70 -3.90
CA GLU A 108 2.74 -18.43 -4.37
C GLU A 108 4.01 -17.57 -4.35
N ARG A 109 3.87 -16.24 -4.46
CA ARG A 109 5.02 -15.34 -4.62
C ARG A 109 5.11 -14.28 -3.54
N PHE A 110 4.12 -13.40 -3.42
CA PHE A 110 4.27 -12.18 -2.61
C PHE A 110 4.16 -12.44 -1.11
N LEU A 111 3.18 -13.23 -0.64
CA LEU A 111 3.03 -13.53 0.79
C LEU A 111 4.20 -14.37 1.33
N PRO A 112 4.69 -15.41 0.63
CA PRO A 112 5.90 -16.12 1.06
C PRO A 112 7.15 -15.23 1.04
N ALA A 113 7.30 -14.35 0.05
CA ALA A 113 8.41 -13.40 -0.02
C ALA A 113 8.38 -12.42 1.16
N LEU A 114 7.21 -11.87 1.48
CA LEU A 114 7.00 -11.02 2.64
C LEU A 114 7.32 -11.74 3.94
N GLY A 115 6.84 -12.98 4.11
CA GLY A 115 7.14 -13.77 5.30
C GLY A 115 8.63 -13.97 5.51
N ARG A 116 9.36 -14.37 4.46
CA ARG A 116 10.82 -14.53 4.52
C ARG A 116 11.54 -13.21 4.84
N ALA A 117 11.15 -12.11 4.19
CA ALA A 117 11.77 -10.81 4.43
C ALA A 117 11.55 -10.33 5.88
N PHE A 118 10.34 -10.54 6.41
CA PHE A 118 10.00 -10.19 7.77
C PHE A 118 10.78 -11.01 8.80
N GLU A 119 10.79 -12.34 8.66
CA GLU A 119 11.45 -13.23 9.59
C GLU A 119 12.99 -13.17 9.51
N GLU A 120 13.56 -12.84 8.33
CA GLU A 120 14.99 -12.55 8.20
C GLU A 120 15.37 -11.24 8.91
N THR A 121 14.49 -10.23 8.85
CA THR A 121 14.72 -8.93 9.51
C THR A 121 14.49 -9.02 11.02
N TYR A 122 13.54 -9.85 11.45
CA TYR A 122 13.12 -10.02 12.84
C TYR A 122 13.06 -11.50 13.24
N PRO A 123 14.22 -12.15 13.53
CA PRO A 123 14.31 -13.59 13.75
C PRO A 123 13.54 -14.09 14.99
N ASP A 124 13.21 -13.20 15.93
CA ASP A 124 12.43 -13.51 17.12
C ASP A 124 10.91 -13.46 16.88
N TYR A 125 10.47 -12.93 15.73
CA TYR A 125 9.07 -12.74 15.39
C TYR A 125 8.68 -13.57 14.17
N ARG A 126 7.39 -13.71 13.93
CA ARG A 126 6.85 -14.59 12.87
C ARG A 126 5.92 -13.84 11.94
N PHE A 127 5.90 -14.30 10.70
CA PHE A 127 4.84 -13.97 9.76
C PHE A 127 3.81 -15.09 9.75
N THR A 128 2.53 -14.77 9.94
CA THR A 128 1.44 -15.75 9.89
C THR A 128 0.43 -15.39 8.82
N ASN A 129 0.22 -16.29 7.87
CA ASN A 129 -0.89 -16.23 6.92
C ASN A 129 -2.08 -17.05 7.47
N HIS A 130 -3.13 -16.39 7.95
CA HIS A 130 -4.33 -17.06 8.46
C HIS A 130 -5.30 -17.52 7.37
N ASN A 131 -5.04 -17.22 6.10
CA ASN A 131 -5.87 -17.69 5.00
C ASN A 131 -5.51 -19.13 4.60
N VAL A 132 -5.98 -20.10 5.40
CA VAL A 132 -5.69 -21.53 5.23
C VAL A 132 -6.29 -22.16 3.95
N GLY A 133 -7.29 -21.51 3.34
CA GLY A 133 -8.00 -22.06 2.18
C GLY A 133 -7.41 -21.67 0.82
N GLY A 134 -6.31 -20.92 0.78
CA GLY A 134 -5.77 -20.30 -0.43
C GLY A 134 -6.59 -19.11 -0.93
N LEU A 135 -5.98 -18.32 -1.80
CA LEU A 135 -6.51 -17.11 -2.44
C LEU A 135 -6.77 -17.31 -3.93
N ASP A 136 -6.30 -18.41 -4.54
CA ASP A 136 -6.47 -18.70 -5.97
C ASP A 136 -7.95 -18.55 -6.40
N GLY A 137 -8.20 -17.62 -7.32
CA GLY A 137 -9.54 -17.33 -7.85
C GLY A 137 -10.48 -16.62 -6.87
N ARG A 138 -10.01 -16.26 -5.67
CA ARG A 138 -10.83 -15.62 -4.61
C ARG A 138 -10.61 -14.12 -4.49
N LEU A 139 -9.68 -13.58 -5.25
CA LEU A 139 -9.39 -12.15 -5.26
C LEU A 139 -9.62 -11.58 -6.64
N ARG A 140 -10.34 -10.47 -6.69
CA ARG A 140 -10.53 -9.67 -7.89
C ARG A 140 -10.05 -8.25 -7.64
N ILE A 141 -9.50 -7.62 -8.67
CA ILE A 141 -9.17 -6.20 -8.63
C ILE A 141 -10.48 -5.41 -8.65
N GLN A 142 -10.63 -4.48 -7.71
CA GLN A 142 -11.77 -3.58 -7.64
C GLN A 142 -11.75 -2.66 -8.86
N PRO A 143 -12.87 -2.52 -9.58
CA PRO A 143 -13.05 -1.44 -10.56
C PRO A 143 -12.74 -0.08 -9.90
N ASP A 144 -12.30 0.88 -10.70
CA ASP A 144 -12.01 2.26 -10.27
C ASP A 144 -10.86 2.44 -9.26
N SER A 145 -10.26 1.36 -8.77
CA SER A 145 -9.03 1.38 -7.95
C SER A 145 -7.79 1.83 -8.72
N ARG A 146 -7.85 1.81 -10.05
CA ARG A 146 -6.74 1.99 -11.00
C ARG A 146 -5.63 0.92 -10.90
N HIS A 147 -5.76 -0.04 -9.99
CA HIS A 147 -4.75 -1.06 -9.71
C HIS A 147 -4.56 -2.06 -10.87
N ALA A 148 -5.58 -2.24 -11.72
CA ALA A 148 -5.44 -3.01 -12.96
C ALA A 148 -4.35 -2.44 -13.88
N GLY A 149 -4.23 -1.10 -13.94
CA GLY A 149 -3.19 -0.44 -14.72
C GLY A 149 -1.78 -0.70 -14.17
N LEU A 150 -1.62 -0.76 -12.84
CA LEU A 150 -0.35 -1.17 -12.24
C LEU A 150 -0.01 -2.62 -12.62
N VAL A 151 -0.98 -3.53 -12.52
CA VAL A 151 -0.80 -4.94 -12.86
C VAL A 151 -0.42 -5.13 -14.33
N GLU A 152 -1.08 -4.40 -15.25
CA GLU A 152 -0.71 -4.38 -16.66
C GLU A 152 0.72 -3.84 -16.85
N ALA A 153 1.04 -2.72 -16.19
CA ALA A 153 2.34 -2.09 -16.25
C ALA A 153 3.49 -3.00 -15.77
N MET A 154 3.24 -3.86 -14.77
CA MET A 154 4.17 -4.90 -14.30
C MET A 154 4.47 -5.97 -15.35
N GLY A 155 3.53 -6.26 -16.27
CA GLY A 155 3.78 -7.22 -17.36
C GLY A 155 4.88 -6.77 -18.33
N HIS A 156 5.11 -5.45 -18.40
CA HIS A 156 6.04 -4.86 -19.37
C HIS A 156 7.44 -4.60 -18.79
N ALA A 157 7.55 -4.15 -17.54
CA ALA A 157 8.80 -3.75 -16.92
C ALA A 157 8.72 -3.77 -15.38
N GLU A 158 9.87 -3.72 -14.71
CA GLU A 158 9.93 -3.44 -13.28
C GLU A 158 9.40 -2.03 -12.99
N ARG A 159 8.63 -1.89 -11.92
CA ARG A 159 8.00 -0.61 -11.54
C ARG A 159 8.53 -0.14 -10.20
N VAL A 160 9.02 1.10 -10.17
CA VAL A 160 9.37 1.78 -8.93
C VAL A 160 8.16 2.58 -8.49
N GLY A 161 7.85 2.53 -7.21
CA GLY A 161 6.74 3.29 -6.66
C GLY A 161 6.95 3.65 -5.21
N ILE A 162 6.03 4.46 -4.70
CA ILE A 162 5.95 4.79 -3.28
C ILE A 162 4.56 4.48 -2.78
N TYR A 163 4.51 3.70 -1.71
CA TYR A 163 3.33 3.36 -0.95
C TYR A 163 3.11 4.38 0.17
N PHE A 164 1.90 4.93 0.23
CA PHE A 164 1.46 5.88 1.25
C PHE A 164 0.22 5.33 1.95
N PRO A 165 0.29 4.91 3.22
CA PRO A 165 -0.89 4.52 4.02
C PRO A 165 -1.71 5.76 4.43
N ALA A 166 -2.25 6.46 3.44
CA ALA A 166 -2.81 7.81 3.55
C ALA A 166 -4.34 7.82 3.69
N LEU A 167 -5.03 6.71 3.42
CA LEU A 167 -6.49 6.62 3.52
C LEU A 167 -6.88 6.00 4.87
N SER A 168 -6.46 6.66 5.96
CA SER A 168 -6.78 6.24 7.33
C SER A 168 -8.22 6.59 7.70
N GLU A 169 -8.90 5.65 8.32
CA GLU A 169 -10.28 5.75 8.81
C GLU A 169 -11.31 5.87 7.68
N TYR A 170 -11.02 5.18 6.57
CA TYR A 170 -11.89 5.05 5.41
C TYR A 170 -12.55 3.68 5.39
N SER A 171 -13.78 3.64 4.86
CA SER A 171 -14.29 2.42 4.30
C SER A 171 -13.66 2.12 2.94
N ILE A 172 -13.57 0.84 2.52
CA ILE A 172 -13.12 0.50 1.15
C ILE A 172 -13.93 1.22 0.06
N PRO A 173 -15.28 1.29 0.11
CA PRO A 173 -16.04 2.09 -0.87
C PRO A 173 -15.64 3.57 -0.87
N ALA A 174 -15.44 4.19 0.30
CA ALA A 174 -14.98 5.58 0.36
C ALA A 174 -13.56 5.77 -0.17
N ALA A 175 -12.68 4.78 0.03
CA ALA A 175 -11.34 4.78 -0.53
C ALA A 175 -11.37 4.75 -2.08
N LEU A 176 -12.24 3.93 -2.66
CA LEU A 176 -12.46 3.88 -4.12
C LEU A 176 -13.01 5.19 -4.67
N GLU A 177 -14.08 5.73 -4.06
CA GLU A 177 -14.64 7.04 -4.42
C GLU A 177 -13.58 8.13 -4.35
N ARG A 178 -12.75 8.10 -3.30
CA ARG A 178 -11.71 9.11 -3.11
C ARG A 178 -10.65 9.02 -4.19
N VAL A 179 -10.16 7.82 -4.50
CA VAL A 179 -9.15 7.59 -5.55
C VAL A 179 -9.68 8.03 -6.91
N ALA A 180 -10.95 7.77 -7.23
CA ALA A 180 -11.57 8.23 -8.46
C ALA A 180 -11.50 9.77 -8.61
N ALA A 181 -11.63 10.51 -7.51
CA ALA A 181 -11.55 11.97 -7.47
C ALA A 181 -10.12 12.55 -7.35
N LEU A 182 -9.12 11.73 -7.01
CA LEU A 182 -7.72 12.13 -6.94
C LEU A 182 -7.07 12.23 -8.33
N PRO A 183 -5.97 13.01 -8.48
CA PRO A 183 -5.14 13.00 -9.69
C PRO A 183 -4.83 11.59 -10.20
N ARG A 184 -4.74 11.42 -11.52
CA ARG A 184 -4.67 10.09 -12.16
C ARG A 184 -3.53 9.19 -11.70
N HIS A 185 -2.40 9.79 -11.27
CA HIS A 185 -1.22 9.07 -10.78
C HIS A 185 -1.37 8.49 -9.37
N PHE A 186 -2.51 8.67 -8.70
CA PHE A 186 -2.83 7.97 -7.46
C PHE A 186 -3.61 6.71 -7.76
N LEU A 187 -3.10 5.58 -7.30
CA LEU A 187 -3.75 4.29 -7.35
C LEU A 187 -4.16 3.87 -5.93
N LEU A 188 -5.29 3.18 -5.79
CA LEU A 188 -5.57 2.50 -4.54
C LEU A 188 -4.62 1.30 -4.42
N ALA A 189 -3.97 1.14 -3.28
CA ALA A 189 -3.05 0.04 -3.07
C ALA A 189 -3.80 -1.29 -2.95
N GLY A 190 -3.22 -2.33 -3.55
CA GLY A 190 -3.71 -3.69 -3.55
C GLY A 190 -2.71 -4.63 -2.90
N GLY A 191 -2.66 -5.87 -3.37
CA GLY A 191 -1.83 -6.91 -2.76
C GLY A 191 -0.35 -6.76 -3.13
N VAL A 192 -0.05 -6.56 -4.41
CA VAL A 192 1.34 -6.63 -4.91
C VAL A 192 2.20 -5.48 -4.40
N ASP A 193 1.68 -4.25 -4.44
CA ASP A 193 2.37 -3.03 -3.99
C ASP A 193 2.44 -2.96 -2.45
N THR A 194 1.37 -3.32 -1.74
CA THR A 194 1.42 -3.39 -0.27
C THR A 194 2.43 -4.42 0.21
N CYS A 195 2.46 -5.62 -0.40
CA CYS A 195 3.48 -6.63 -0.08
C CYS A 195 4.90 -6.15 -0.41
N ALA A 196 5.11 -5.52 -1.57
CA ALA A 196 6.42 -4.99 -1.94
C ALA A 196 6.88 -3.88 -0.97
N ALA A 197 5.97 -2.99 -0.54
CA ALA A 197 6.26 -2.00 0.48
C ALA A 197 6.65 -2.64 1.82
N LEU A 198 5.94 -3.68 2.26
CA LEU A 198 6.27 -4.41 3.49
C LEU A 198 7.55 -5.25 3.35
N ILE A 199 7.92 -5.73 2.16
CA ILE A 199 9.24 -6.37 1.95
C ILE A 199 10.36 -5.33 2.00
N SER A 200 10.13 -4.17 1.40
CA SER A 200 11.04 -3.02 1.43
C SER A 200 11.27 -2.55 2.87
N THR A 201 10.20 -2.47 3.67
CA THR A 201 10.25 -2.07 5.08
C THR A 201 9.44 -3.02 5.98
N PRO A 202 10.03 -4.16 6.40
CA PRO A 202 9.31 -5.18 7.18
C PRO A 202 8.81 -4.69 8.54
N GLY A 203 9.47 -3.67 9.10
CA GLY A 203 9.11 -3.07 10.39
C GLY A 203 7.95 -2.08 10.35
N LEU A 204 7.28 -1.85 9.21
CA LEU A 204 6.28 -0.79 9.08
C LEU A 204 5.18 -0.87 10.15
N LEU A 205 4.69 -2.08 10.41
CA LEU A 205 3.66 -2.37 11.41
C LEU A 205 4.23 -2.82 12.76
N LEU A 206 5.54 -3.04 12.86
CA LEU A 206 6.17 -3.42 14.12
C LEU A 206 6.30 -2.19 15.00
N ARG A 207 5.62 -2.18 16.15
CA ARG A 207 5.67 -1.08 17.12
C ARG A 207 5.77 -1.60 18.54
N THR A 208 6.48 -0.84 19.38
CA THR A 208 6.63 -1.07 20.82
C THR A 208 5.96 0.04 21.65
N ASP A 209 5.60 1.16 21.03
CA ASP A 209 5.19 2.42 21.69
C ASP A 209 3.78 2.89 21.30
N THR A 210 3.24 2.40 20.18
CA THR A 210 1.97 2.84 19.58
C THR A 210 1.21 1.67 18.98
N TYR A 211 -0.08 1.88 18.69
CA TYR A 211 -0.90 0.88 18.02
C TYR A 211 -0.90 1.10 16.49
N PRO A 212 -0.36 0.16 15.70
CA PRO A 212 -0.45 0.25 14.25
C PRO A 212 -1.89 -0.01 13.78
N PRO A 213 -2.33 0.59 12.65
CA PRO A 213 -3.60 0.26 12.03
C PRO A 213 -3.55 -1.11 11.32
N LEU A 214 -4.71 -1.62 10.91
CA LEU A 214 -4.81 -2.65 9.87
C LEU A 214 -4.59 -2.01 8.50
N LEU A 215 -3.70 -2.59 7.71
CA LEU A 215 -3.45 -2.18 6.32
C LEU A 215 -4.30 -3.01 5.38
N TRP A 216 -5.43 -2.45 4.96
CA TRP A 216 -6.35 -3.08 4.04
C TRP A 216 -5.86 -3.00 2.61
N LEU A 217 -6.02 -4.12 1.88
CA LEU A 217 -5.76 -4.22 0.45
C LEU A 217 -6.95 -3.66 -0.32
N GLY A 218 -7.17 -2.34 -0.21
CA GLY A 218 -8.40 -1.67 -0.65
C GLY A 218 -8.72 -1.85 -2.14
N ALA A 219 -7.70 -2.05 -2.98
CA ALA A 219 -7.91 -2.32 -4.40
C ALA A 219 -8.34 -3.76 -4.72
N LEU A 220 -8.46 -4.64 -3.72
CA LEU A 220 -8.88 -6.02 -3.90
C LEU A 220 -10.25 -6.25 -3.24
N ALA A 221 -11.10 -7.00 -3.92
CA ALA A 221 -12.30 -7.58 -3.34
C ALA A 221 -12.12 -9.08 -3.16
N GLY A 222 -12.61 -9.58 -2.02
CA GLY A 222 -12.73 -11.01 -1.75
C GLY A 222 -13.83 -11.68 -2.57
N ASP A 223 -13.88 -13.00 -2.44
CA ASP A 223 -14.87 -13.90 -3.02
C ASP A 223 -16.27 -13.70 -2.41
N GLN A 224 -16.31 -13.32 -1.13
CA GLN A 224 -17.54 -13.04 -0.41
C GLN A 224 -17.79 -11.53 -0.25
N PRO A 225 -19.04 -11.07 -0.47
CA PRO A 225 -19.41 -9.67 -0.23
C PRO A 225 -19.06 -9.22 1.18
N GLY A 226 -18.42 -8.06 1.28
CA GLY A 226 -18.06 -7.45 2.56
C GLY A 226 -16.85 -8.07 3.26
N ILE A 227 -16.21 -9.10 2.70
CA ILE A 227 -14.93 -9.62 3.18
C ILE A 227 -13.79 -8.89 2.46
N GLY A 228 -12.83 -8.40 3.24
CA GLY A 228 -11.59 -7.84 2.74
C GLY A 228 -10.37 -8.44 3.44
N TYR A 229 -9.21 -8.21 2.84
CA TYR A 229 -7.93 -8.74 3.29
C TYR A 229 -7.05 -7.59 3.78
N HIS A 230 -6.23 -7.86 4.79
CA HIS A 230 -5.38 -6.86 5.41
C HIS A 230 -4.14 -7.48 6.05
N PHE A 231 -3.16 -6.62 6.31
CA PHE A 231 -2.05 -6.90 7.21
C PHE A 231 -2.30 -6.25 8.58
N GLU A 232 -1.91 -6.93 9.64
CA GLU A 232 -1.98 -6.43 11.01
C GLU A 232 -0.76 -6.85 11.82
N ALA A 233 -0.43 -6.07 12.84
CA ALA A 233 0.48 -6.53 13.88
C ALA A 233 -0.30 -7.37 14.90
N TYR A 234 0.24 -8.53 15.27
CA TYR A 234 -0.26 -9.33 16.38
C TYR A 234 0.83 -9.47 17.43
N GLY A 235 0.85 -8.51 18.37
CA GLY A 235 2.05 -8.25 19.17
C GLY A 235 3.16 -7.73 18.26
N TYR A 236 4.32 -8.39 18.29
CA TYR A 236 5.44 -8.08 17.39
C TYR A 236 5.45 -8.91 16.10
N ASN A 237 4.48 -9.82 15.93
CA ASN A 237 4.34 -10.61 14.72
C ASN A 237 3.60 -9.83 13.63
N LEU A 238 3.87 -10.20 12.38
CA LEU A 238 3.11 -9.72 11.22
C LEU A 238 2.11 -10.77 10.79
N THR A 239 0.87 -10.35 10.56
CA THR A 239 -0.21 -11.25 10.20
C THR A 239 -0.90 -10.81 8.93
N PHE A 240 -1.12 -11.74 8.00
CA PHE A 240 -2.04 -11.58 6.89
C PHE A 240 -3.37 -12.26 7.22
N ASN A 241 -4.46 -11.51 7.15
CA ASN A 241 -5.76 -12.00 7.58
C ASN A 241 -6.90 -11.43 6.72
N ARG A 242 -8.10 -11.95 6.93
CA ARG A 242 -9.33 -11.43 6.33
C ARG A 242 -10.36 -11.14 7.41
N ARG A 243 -11.19 -10.13 7.17
CA ARG A 243 -12.27 -9.75 8.09
C ARG A 243 -13.47 -9.20 7.32
N ALA A 244 -14.64 -9.36 7.90
CA ALA A 244 -15.83 -8.61 7.49
C ALA A 244 -15.59 -7.12 7.71
N HIS A 245 -15.47 -6.37 6.62
CA HIS A 245 -15.34 -4.92 6.60
C HIS A 245 -16.72 -4.24 6.53
N LEU A 246 -17.72 -4.90 5.94
CA LEU A 246 -19.14 -4.49 5.89
C LEU A 246 -19.38 -3.02 5.43
N GLY A 247 -18.46 -2.47 4.62
CA GLY A 247 -18.52 -1.08 4.16
C GLY A 247 -18.42 -0.02 5.25
N GLN A 248 -17.98 -0.37 6.46
CA GLN A 248 -17.85 0.58 7.58
C GLN A 248 -16.51 1.31 7.55
N ALA A 249 -16.39 2.38 8.33
CA ALA A 249 -15.10 2.98 8.65
C ALA A 249 -14.77 2.70 10.12
N ALA A 250 -13.50 2.50 10.43
CA ALA A 250 -13.02 2.37 11.80
C ALA A 250 -11.68 3.07 11.95
N GLU A 251 -11.38 3.49 13.18
CA GLU A 251 -10.21 4.33 13.47
C GLU A 251 -8.87 3.65 13.25
N TYR A 252 -8.87 2.33 13.27
CA TYR A 252 -7.70 1.48 13.10
C TYR A 252 -7.66 0.85 11.69
N TRP A 253 -8.47 1.33 10.74
CA TRP A 253 -8.46 0.83 9.36
C TRP A 253 -7.80 1.84 8.44
N THR A 254 -6.80 1.39 7.67
CA THR A 254 -6.09 2.23 6.72
C THR A 254 -5.96 1.52 5.38
N CYS A 255 -6.26 2.23 4.29
CA CYS A 255 -5.88 1.81 2.94
C CYS A 255 -4.65 2.60 2.46
N GLY A 256 -3.88 2.00 1.56
CA GLY A 256 -2.75 2.65 0.92
C GLY A 256 -3.11 3.35 -0.39
N LEU A 257 -2.35 4.37 -0.74
CA LEU A 257 -2.21 4.91 -2.08
C LEU A 257 -0.84 4.51 -2.62
N SER A 258 -0.77 4.22 -3.90
CA SER A 258 0.49 4.01 -4.61
C SER A 258 0.66 5.08 -5.68
N VAL A 259 1.88 5.57 -5.84
CA VAL A 259 2.30 6.45 -6.95
C VAL A 259 3.50 5.80 -7.62
N LEU A 260 3.45 5.67 -8.94
CA LEU A 260 4.50 5.04 -9.73
C LEU A 260 5.42 6.09 -10.36
N ASP A 261 6.60 5.64 -10.76
CA ASP A 261 7.48 6.42 -11.60
C ASP A 261 7.01 6.40 -13.07
N GLY A 262 7.24 7.48 -13.80
CA GLY A 262 6.89 7.56 -15.23
C GLY A 262 5.43 7.88 -15.58
N ASP A 263 4.63 8.35 -14.62
CA ASP A 263 3.32 8.99 -14.85
C ASP A 263 3.42 10.48 -15.22
#